data_AF-A0A4P7YRA6-F1
#
_entry.id   AF-A0A4P7YRA6-F1
#
_cell.length_a   1.000
_cell.length_b   1.000
_cell.length_c   1.000
_cell.angle_alpha   90.00
_cell.angle_beta   90.00
_cell.angle_gamma   90.00
#
_symmetry.space_group_name_H-M   'P 1'
#
loop_
_entity.id
_entity.type
_entity.pdbx_description
1 polymer ?
#
loop_
_entity_poly.entity_id
_entity_poly.type
_entity_poly.pdbx_seq_one_letter_code
_entity_poly.pdbx_strand_id
1 'polypeptide(L)'
;MGYSLKDLERAGQKLNDHLEERSRAQGEDAARRLIASTARGRGLWFILHVPAWAMIMASVGAVISTTLQVRYAVHNAEIPALLVSGFIATLWYRANFTREHPLISFILGAFMVPWIILTLAK
;
A
#
# COMPACT_ATOMS: atom_id res chain seq x y z
N MET A 1 -60.30 -15.30 -11.13
CA MET A 1 -58.89 -15.73 -11.34
C MET A 1 -58.00 -14.72 -10.64
N GLY A 2 -57.32 -15.06 -9.55
CA GLY A 2 -56.63 -14.07 -8.70
C GLY A 2 -55.40 -14.60 -7.95
N TYR A 3 -54.65 -15.51 -8.56
CA TYR A 3 -53.47 -16.17 -7.95
C TYR A 3 -52.12 -15.70 -8.54
N SER A 4 -52.03 -14.52 -9.15
CA SER A 4 -50.79 -14.11 -9.84
C SER A 4 -49.95 -13.10 -9.04
N LEU A 5 -50.56 -12.05 -8.47
CA LEU A 5 -49.80 -10.94 -7.89
C LEU A 5 -49.19 -11.24 -6.52
N LYS A 6 -49.93 -11.93 -5.64
CA LYS A 6 -49.47 -12.23 -4.26
C LYS A 6 -48.35 -13.26 -4.20
N ASP A 7 -48.34 -14.21 -5.14
CA ASP A 7 -47.30 -15.24 -5.20
C ASP A 7 -46.02 -14.69 -5.85
N LEU A 8 -46.15 -13.74 -6.79
CA LEU A 8 -45.02 -12.97 -7.33
C LEU A 8 -44.39 -12.07 -6.27
N GLU A 9 -45.19 -11.41 -5.44
CA GLU A 9 -44.70 -10.56 -4.34
C GLU A 9 -43.95 -11.39 -3.29
N ARG A 10 -44.49 -12.55 -2.92
CA ARG A 10 -43.80 -13.50 -2.01
C ARG A 10 -42.54 -14.10 -2.62
N ALA A 11 -42.54 -14.41 -3.92
CA ALA A 11 -41.36 -14.91 -4.61
C ALA A 11 -40.26 -13.83 -4.66
N GLY A 12 -40.64 -12.57 -4.92
CA GLY A 12 -39.73 -11.42 -4.92
C GLY A 12 -39.14 -11.16 -3.54
N GLN A 13 -39.95 -11.17 -2.48
CA GLN A 13 -39.46 -11.05 -1.09
C GLN A 13 -38.49 -12.17 -0.74
N LYS A 14 -38.84 -13.42 -1.05
CA LYS A 14 -37.97 -14.57 -0.76
C LYS A 14 -36.64 -14.51 -1.52
N LEU A 15 -36.63 -13.96 -2.73
CA LEU A 15 -35.42 -13.75 -3.52
C LEU A 15 -34.56 -12.63 -2.93
N ASN A 16 -35.19 -11.53 -2.51
CA ASN A 16 -34.51 -10.41 -1.88
C ASN A 16 -33.87 -10.81 -0.54
N ASP A 17 -34.62 -11.53 0.31
CA ASP A 17 -34.13 -12.04 1.59
C ASP A 17 -32.93 -12.98 1.38
N HIS A 18 -33.00 -13.85 0.36
CA HIS A 18 -31.91 -14.78 0.04
C HIS A 18 -30.67 -14.07 -0.51
N LEU A 19 -30.83 -13.00 -1.28
CA LEU A 19 -29.73 -12.16 -1.75
C LEU A 19 -29.11 -11.37 -0.59
N GLU A 20 -29.92 -10.86 0.33
CA GLU A 20 -29.46 -10.13 1.51
C GLU A 20 -28.68 -11.05 2.46
N GLU A 21 -29.18 -12.26 2.72
CA GLU A 21 -28.46 -13.29 3.48
C GLU A 21 -27.14 -13.67 2.82
N ARG A 22 -27.10 -13.85 1.50
CA ARG A 22 -25.86 -14.16 0.78
C ARG A 22 -24.86 -13.02 0.82
N SER A 23 -25.35 -11.78 0.70
CA SER A 23 -24.53 -10.57 0.76
C SER A 23 -23.93 -10.39 2.16
N ARG A 24 -24.73 -10.60 3.22
CA ARG A 24 -24.25 -10.59 4.60
C ARG A 24 -23.23 -11.70 4.86
N ALA A 25 -23.51 -12.92 4.42
CA ALA A 25 -22.59 -14.05 4.55
C ALA A 25 -21.26 -13.78 3.83
N GLN A 26 -21.30 -13.25 2.59
CA GLN A 26 -20.09 -12.87 1.85
C GLN A 26 -19.34 -11.70 2.48
N GLY A 27 -20.06 -10.71 3.02
CA GLY A 27 -19.49 -9.57 3.73
C GLY A 27 -18.79 -9.99 5.03
N GLU A 28 -19.42 -10.87 5.81
CA GLU A 28 -18.82 -11.44 7.02
C GLU A 28 -17.59 -12.31 6.68
N ASP A 29 -17.64 -13.09 5.60
CA ASP A 29 -16.51 -13.89 5.16
C ASP A 29 -15.35 -13.02 4.68
N ALA A 30 -15.62 -11.94 3.94
CA ALA A 30 -14.62 -10.97 3.52
C ALA A 30 -14.02 -10.22 4.71
N ALA A 31 -14.85 -9.80 5.67
CA ALA A 31 -14.41 -9.16 6.91
C ALA A 31 -13.56 -10.11 7.77
N ARG A 32 -13.97 -11.38 7.91
CA ARG A 32 -13.18 -12.41 8.63
C ARG A 32 -11.86 -12.69 7.92
N ARG A 33 -11.82 -12.73 6.58
CA ARG A 33 -10.56 -12.87 5.82
C ARG A 33 -9.64 -11.67 6.00
N LEU A 34 -10.20 -10.45 6.03
CA LEU A 34 -9.48 -9.22 6.33
C LEU A 34 -8.94 -9.21 7.76
N ILE A 35 -9.76 -9.55 8.76
CA ILE A 35 -9.33 -9.64 10.16
C ILE A 35 -8.27 -10.73 10.32
N ALA A 36 -8.47 -11.91 9.72
CA ALA A 36 -7.51 -13.01 9.78
C ALA A 36 -6.22 -12.73 8.98
N SER A 37 -6.24 -11.90 7.93
CA SER A 37 -5.04 -11.46 7.21
C SER A 37 -4.30 -10.34 7.97
N THR A 38 -5.06 -9.48 8.65
CA THR A 38 -4.56 -8.39 9.50
C THR A 38 -3.94 -8.93 10.78
N ALA A 39 -4.59 -9.90 11.44
CA ALA A 39 -4.08 -10.62 12.60
C ALA A 39 -2.84 -11.48 12.30
N ARG A 40 -2.66 -11.88 11.03
CA ARG A 40 -1.43 -12.54 10.52
C ARG A 40 -0.34 -11.54 10.08
N GLY A 41 -0.47 -10.26 10.41
CA GLY A 41 0.55 -9.22 10.16
C GLY A 41 0.64 -8.70 8.72
N ARG A 42 -0.11 -9.28 7.76
CA ARG A 42 -0.07 -8.88 6.34
C ARG A 42 -0.89 -7.63 6.03
N GLY A 43 -1.95 -7.36 6.79
CA GLY A 43 -2.70 -6.10 6.68
C GLY A 43 -1.89 -4.89 7.15
N LEU A 44 -1.13 -5.07 8.24
CA LEU A 44 -0.23 -4.05 8.78
C LEU A 44 0.94 -3.75 7.83
N TRP A 45 1.36 -4.76 7.05
CA TRP A 45 2.43 -4.67 6.07
C TRP A 45 2.18 -3.57 5.04
N PHE A 46 1.00 -3.49 4.44
CA PHE A 46 0.69 -2.46 3.43
C PHE A 46 0.63 -1.05 4.04
N ILE A 47 0.06 -0.93 5.25
CA ILE A 47 -0.12 0.34 5.96
C ILE A 47 1.23 0.93 6.38
N LEU A 48 2.22 0.11 6.73
CA LEU A 48 3.58 0.54 7.07
C LEU A 48 4.45 0.73 5.82
N HIS A 49 4.33 -0.15 4.83
CA HIS A 49 5.23 -0.18 3.68
C HIS A 49 5.02 0.96 2.71
N VAL A 50 3.76 1.35 2.44
CA VAL A 50 3.49 2.42 1.47
C VAL A 50 4.07 3.76 1.95
N PRO A 51 3.85 4.20 3.21
CA PRO A 51 4.48 5.43 3.72
C PRO A 51 6.01 5.37 3.74
N ALA A 52 6.61 4.26 4.16
CA ALA A 52 8.08 4.18 4.16
C ALA A 52 8.66 4.05 2.75
N TRP A 53 7.96 3.43 1.81
CA TRP A 53 8.33 3.45 0.38
C TRP A 53 8.33 4.86 -0.16
N ALA A 54 7.28 5.64 0.13
CA ALA A 54 7.19 7.04 -0.28
C ALA A 54 8.31 7.89 0.35
N MET A 55 8.64 7.67 1.64
CA MET A 55 9.74 8.39 2.29
C MET A 55 11.11 8.03 1.72
N ILE A 56 11.40 6.75 1.46
CA ILE A 56 12.66 6.34 0.83
C ILE A 56 12.75 6.96 -0.57
N MET A 57 11.67 6.87 -1.35
CA MET A 57 11.62 7.45 -2.70
C MET A 57 11.87 8.97 -2.68
N ALA A 58 11.20 9.70 -1.79
CA ALA A 58 11.37 11.14 -1.65
C ALA A 58 12.80 11.50 -1.21
N SER A 59 13.34 10.76 -0.25
CA SER A 59 14.68 11.02 0.32
C SER A 59 15.79 10.74 -0.70
N VAL A 60 15.76 9.57 -1.34
CA VAL A 60 16.71 9.20 -2.39
C VAL A 60 16.56 10.11 -3.61
N GLY A 61 15.32 10.47 -3.98
CA GLY A 61 15.04 11.37 -5.08
C GLY A 61 15.60 12.77 -4.84
N ALA A 62 15.45 13.30 -3.62
CA ALA A 62 16.04 14.58 -3.24
C ALA A 62 17.57 14.55 -3.38
N VAL A 63 18.24 13.49 -2.91
CA VAL A 63 19.70 13.36 -3.03
C VAL A 63 20.17 13.31 -4.46
N ILE A 64 19.54 12.48 -5.28
CA ILE A 64 19.93 12.33 -6.69
C ILE A 64 19.72 13.66 -7.41
N SER A 65 18.58 14.32 -7.18
CA SER A 65 18.27 15.62 -7.78
C SER A 65 19.30 16.68 -7.36
N THR A 66 19.55 16.84 -6.05
CA THR A 66 20.54 17.80 -5.54
C THR A 66 21.94 17.51 -6.05
N THR A 67 22.36 16.24 -6.10
CA THR A 67 23.68 15.85 -6.61
C THR A 67 23.82 16.18 -8.09
N LEU A 68 22.80 15.90 -8.90
CA LEU A 68 22.79 16.21 -10.33
C LEU A 68 22.77 17.72 -10.60
N GLN A 69 22.04 18.49 -9.80
CA GLN A 69 21.98 19.94 -9.91
C GLN A 69 23.29 20.61 -9.45
N VAL A 70 23.80 20.26 -8.27
CA VAL A 70 24.99 20.90 -7.67
C VAL A 70 26.27 20.47 -8.36
N ARG A 71 26.43 19.17 -8.65
CA ARG A 71 27.71 18.63 -9.12
C ARG A 71 27.83 18.56 -10.64
N TYR A 72 26.71 18.41 -11.34
CA TYR A 72 26.68 18.22 -12.78
C TYR A 72 25.91 19.32 -13.54
N ALA A 73 25.41 20.35 -12.83
CA ALA A 73 24.64 21.46 -13.38
C ALA A 73 23.44 21.04 -14.26
N VAL A 74 22.89 19.84 -14.04
CA VAL A 74 21.77 19.33 -14.83
C VAL A 74 20.48 20.04 -14.40
N HIS A 75 19.97 20.90 -15.28
CA HIS A 75 18.68 21.54 -15.09
C HIS A 75 17.57 20.53 -15.43
N ASN A 76 16.50 20.45 -14.63
CA ASN A 76 15.42 19.44 -14.69
C ASN A 76 15.80 18.02 -14.22
N ALA A 77 16.74 17.89 -13.29
CA ALA A 77 17.12 16.59 -12.71
C ALA A 77 16.01 15.90 -11.87
N GLU A 78 14.91 16.60 -11.58
CA GLU A 78 13.84 16.13 -10.69
C GLU A 78 13.15 14.87 -11.22
N ILE A 79 12.71 14.89 -12.49
CA ILE A 79 12.02 13.75 -13.12
C ILE A 79 12.89 12.49 -13.16
N PRO A 80 14.14 12.52 -13.69
CA PRO A 80 15.00 11.34 -13.68
C PRO A 80 15.36 10.90 -12.26
N ALA A 81 15.56 11.82 -11.31
CA ALA A 81 15.81 11.48 -9.92
C ALA A 81 14.64 10.72 -9.28
N LEU A 82 13.40 11.13 -9.59
CA LEU A 82 12.17 10.52 -9.08
C LEU A 82 11.96 9.10 -9.64
N LEU A 83 12.29 8.89 -10.92
CA LEU A 83 12.23 7.57 -11.56
C LEU A 83 13.27 6.61 -10.96
N VAL A 84 14.52 7.08 -10.80
CA VAL A 84 15.60 6.28 -10.21
C VAL A 84 15.32 5.96 -8.74
N SER A 85 14.82 6.94 -7.97
CA SER A 85 14.49 6.71 -6.57
C SER A 85 13.29 5.78 -6.40
N GLY A 86 12.28 5.86 -7.27
CA GLY A 86 11.16 4.92 -7.30
C GLY A 86 11.61 3.49 -7.60
N PHE A 87 12.57 3.31 -8.53
CA PHE A 87 13.16 2.02 -8.83
C PHE A 87 13.93 1.44 -7.63
N ILE A 88 14.79 2.26 -7.00
CA ILE A 88 15.57 1.85 -5.82
C ILE A 88 14.66 1.51 -4.64
N ALA A 89 13.66 2.34 -4.35
CA ALA A 89 12.68 2.06 -3.31
C ALA A 89 11.96 0.73 -3.58
N THR A 90 11.57 0.47 -4.83
CA THR A 90 10.92 -0.79 -5.20
C THR A 90 11.84 -2.00 -5.02
N LEU A 91 13.12 -1.89 -5.35
CA LEU A 91 14.11 -2.97 -5.11
C LEU A 91 14.32 -3.23 -3.61
N TRP A 92 14.39 -2.18 -2.80
CA TRP A 92 14.51 -2.28 -1.35
C TRP A 92 13.36 -3.10 -0.74
N TYR A 93 12.14 -2.92 -1.24
CA TYR A 93 10.97 -3.66 -0.77
C TYR A 93 10.83 -5.08 -1.33
N ARG A 94 11.52 -5.39 -2.43
CA ARG A 94 11.61 -6.77 -2.94
C ARG A 94 12.67 -7.59 -2.22
N ALA A 95 13.57 -6.98 -1.47
CA ALA A 95 14.53 -7.69 -0.64
C ALA A 95 13.82 -8.57 0.40
N ASN A 96 14.29 -9.82 0.56
CA ASN A 96 13.67 -10.80 1.46
C ASN A 96 13.58 -10.28 2.90
N PHE A 97 14.62 -9.59 3.36
CA PHE A 97 14.65 -8.96 4.69
C PHE A 97 13.49 -8.00 4.93
N THR A 98 13.14 -7.17 3.94
CA THR A 98 12.05 -6.17 4.04
C THR A 98 10.66 -6.80 4.07
N ARG A 99 10.53 -8.01 3.50
CA ARG A 99 9.31 -8.80 3.52
C ARG A 99 9.14 -9.54 4.85
N GLU A 100 10.23 -10.05 5.41
CA GLU A 100 10.26 -10.83 6.65
C GLU A 100 10.22 -9.93 7.90
N HIS A 101 10.82 -8.74 7.84
CA HIS A 101 10.91 -7.80 8.97
C HIS A 101 10.37 -6.42 8.61
N PRO A 102 9.04 -6.28 8.43
CA PRO A 102 8.46 -5.05 7.90
C PRO A 102 8.61 -3.84 8.83
N LEU A 103 8.47 -4.04 10.14
CA LEU A 103 8.53 -2.98 11.14
C LEU A 103 9.97 -2.46 11.34
N ILE A 104 10.95 -3.36 11.36
CA ILE A 104 12.37 -3.00 11.43
C ILE A 104 12.79 -2.26 10.17
N SER A 105 12.35 -2.74 9.00
CA SER A 105 12.66 -2.09 7.72
C SER A 105 12.00 -0.72 7.58
N PHE A 106 10.81 -0.53 8.15
CA PHE A 106 10.19 0.78 8.28
C PHE A 106 11.08 1.72 9.10
N ILE A 107 11.54 1.31 10.29
CA ILE A 107 12.37 2.15 11.15
C ILE A 107 13.69 2.50 10.45
N LEU A 108 14.36 1.53 9.83
CA LEU A 108 15.60 1.76 9.09
C LEU A 108 15.38 2.66 7.88
N GLY A 109 14.34 2.40 7.08
CA GLY A 109 14.02 3.18 5.89
C GLY A 109 13.59 4.62 6.21
N ALA A 110 12.76 4.79 7.23
CA ALA A 110 12.20 6.07 7.63
C ALA A 110 13.21 6.97 8.36
N PHE A 111 14.09 6.39 9.18
CA PHE A 111 14.98 7.19 10.05
C PHE A 111 16.44 7.13 9.62
N MET A 112 16.97 5.99 9.19
CA MET A 112 18.38 5.92 8.80
C MET A 112 18.66 6.50 7.42
N VAL A 113 17.78 6.29 6.43
CA VAL A 113 18.01 6.80 5.07
C VAL A 113 18.05 8.34 5.07
N PRO A 114 17.09 9.07 5.65
CA PRO A 114 17.17 10.53 5.71
C PRO A 114 18.34 11.03 6.55
N TRP A 115 18.70 10.31 7.63
CA TRP A 115 19.83 10.68 8.48
C TRP A 115 21.17 10.58 7.76
N ILE A 116 21.44 9.45 7.10
CA ILE A 116 22.66 9.24 6.29
C ILE A 116 22.78 10.34 5.23
N ILE A 117 21.65 10.70 4.62
CA ILE A 117 21.55 11.75 3.62
C ILE A 117 21.90 13.12 4.20
N LEU A 118 21.32 13.49 5.35
CA LEU A 118 21.64 14.75 6.03
C LEU A 118 23.11 14.82 6.46
N THR A 119 23.74 13.70 6.81
CA THR A 119 25.16 13.66 7.14
C THR A 119 26.08 13.73 5.92
N LEU A 120 25.66 13.23 4.76
CA LEU A 120 26.43 13.27 3.51
C LEU A 120 26.26 14.59 2.73
N ALA A 121 25.20 15.35 3.02
CA ALA A 121 24.94 16.66 2.42
C ALA A 121 25.65 17.82 3.15
N LYS A 122 26.36 17.55 4.24
CA LYS A 122 27.30 18.48 4.90
C LYS A 122 28.69 18.33 4.31
#